data_AF-A0AA43D2K3-F1
#
_entry.id   AF-A0AA43D2K3-F1
#
_cell.length_a   1.000
_cell.length_b   1.000
_cell.length_c   1.000
_cell.angle_alpha   90.00
_cell.angle_beta   90.00
_cell.angle_gamma   90.00
#
_symmetry.space_group_name_H-M   'P 1'
#
loop_
_entity.id
_entity.type
_entity.pdbx_description
1 polymer ?
#
loop_
_entity_poly.entity_id
_entity_poly.type
_entity_poly.pdbx_seq_one_letter_code
_entity_poly.pdbx_strand_id
1 'polypeptide(L)'
;MKRKRYTLAVMAAAVHAATAHAQVSSNNAAPVTLQEVVVTGNPLGSELFDLAAPVSVLGGQDLFLQRKSTLGETLESLPGVSTTGFGPNVG
;
A
#
# COMPACT_ATOMS: atom_id res chain seq x y z
N MET A 1 -58.47 9.60 19.52
CA MET A 1 -57.52 8.51 19.85
C MET A 1 -56.67 8.15 18.62
N LYS A 2 -55.44 8.70 18.46
CA LYS A 2 -54.55 8.42 17.31
C LYS A 2 -53.06 8.35 17.74
N ARG A 3 -52.70 7.46 18.69
CA ARG A 3 -51.32 7.38 19.22
C ARG A 3 -50.63 6.02 19.06
N LYS A 4 -51.12 5.15 18.17
CA LYS A 4 -50.67 3.73 18.12
C LYS A 4 -50.02 3.28 16.80
N ARG A 5 -49.74 4.20 15.86
CA ARG A 5 -49.21 3.86 14.53
C ARG A 5 -47.68 3.93 14.41
N TYR A 6 -47.01 4.60 15.34
CA TYR A 6 -45.56 4.83 15.27
C TYR A 6 -44.72 3.73 15.91
N THR A 7 -45.32 2.89 16.77
CA THR A 7 -44.61 1.79 17.46
C THR A 7 -44.20 0.67 16.52
N LEU A 8 -44.93 0.44 15.42
CA LEU A 8 -44.60 -0.59 14.44
C LEU A 8 -43.40 -0.18 13.56
N ALA A 9 -43.26 1.12 13.26
CA ALA A 9 -42.16 1.64 12.46
C ALA A 9 -40.81 1.57 13.20
N VAL A 10 -40.82 1.75 14.52
CA VAL A 10 -39.61 1.66 15.36
C VAL A 10 -39.09 0.22 15.44
N MET A 11 -39.97 -0.78 15.45
CA MET A 11 -39.57 -2.19 15.46
C MET A 11 -38.94 -2.64 14.13
N ALA A 12 -39.40 -2.09 12.99
CA ALA A 12 -38.83 -2.43 11.68
C ALA A 12 -37.40 -1.89 11.50
N ALA A 13 -37.08 -0.73 12.07
CA ALA A 13 -35.73 -0.15 12.03
C ALA A 13 -34.73 -0.94 12.89
N ALA A 14 -35.17 -1.52 14.01
CA ALA A 14 -34.31 -2.32 14.89
C ALA A 14 -33.85 -3.64 14.26
N VAL A 15 -34.66 -4.23 13.37
CA VAL A 15 -34.31 -5.49 12.69
C VAL A 15 -33.26 -5.28 11.58
N HIS A 16 -33.23 -4.09 10.95
CA HIS A 16 -32.26 -3.79 9.88
C HIS A 16 -30.83 -3.52 10.39
N ALA A 17 -30.64 -3.16 11.66
CA ALA A 17 -29.32 -2.85 12.20
C ALA A 17 -28.50 -4.10 12.57
N ALA A 18 -29.12 -5.30 12.58
CA ALA A 18 -28.50 -6.52 13.10
C ALA A 18 -27.73 -7.35 12.05
N THR A 19 -27.80 -7.01 10.76
CA THR A 19 -27.14 -7.79 9.69
C THR A 19 -25.80 -7.17 9.29
N ALA A 20 -24.87 -7.04 10.25
CA ALA A 20 -23.47 -6.79 9.94
C ALA A 20 -22.76 -8.15 9.73
N HIS A 21 -22.76 -8.65 8.49
CA HIS A 21 -21.94 -9.80 8.12
C HIS A 21 -20.48 -9.34 7.94
N ALA A 22 -19.68 -9.45 8.99
CA ALA A 22 -18.23 -9.37 8.88
C ALA A 22 -17.73 -10.67 8.22
N GLN A 23 -17.35 -10.58 6.94
CA GLN A 23 -16.71 -11.68 6.23
C GLN A 23 -15.22 -11.70 6.57
N VAL A 24 -14.77 -12.74 7.28
CA VAL A 24 -13.36 -13.00 7.55
C VAL A 24 -12.81 -13.78 6.36
N SER A 25 -12.01 -13.12 5.53
CA SER A 25 -11.23 -13.79 4.49
C SER A 25 -10.05 -14.51 5.13
N SER A 26 -10.24 -15.76 5.51
CA SER A 26 -9.15 -16.64 5.96
C SER A 26 -8.26 -17.00 4.77
N ASN A 27 -7.30 -16.13 4.46
CA ASN A 27 -6.21 -16.48 3.54
C ASN A 27 -5.26 -17.45 4.26
N ASN A 28 -5.60 -18.74 4.25
CA ASN A 28 -4.83 -19.81 4.90
C ASN A 28 -3.60 -20.24 4.08
N ALA A 29 -3.06 -19.35 3.24
CA ALA A 29 -1.83 -19.60 2.52
C ALA A 29 -0.65 -19.48 3.50
N ALA A 30 0.17 -20.53 3.56
CA ALA A 30 1.44 -20.44 4.27
C ALA A 30 2.29 -19.31 3.65
N PRO A 31 2.96 -18.48 4.46
CA PRO A 31 3.80 -17.41 3.94
C PRO A 31 4.89 -17.99 3.03
N VAL A 32 4.87 -17.58 1.76
CA VAL A 32 5.88 -17.99 0.77
C VAL A 32 7.14 -17.18 1.03
N THR A 33 8.22 -17.85 1.40
CA THR A 33 9.55 -17.24 1.50
C THR A 33 10.17 -17.15 0.12
N LEU A 34 10.24 -15.94 -0.43
CA LEU A 34 10.93 -15.67 -1.69
C LEU A 34 12.44 -15.64 -1.46
N GLN A 35 13.21 -16.10 -2.45
CA GLN A 35 14.66 -15.91 -2.46
C GLN A 35 14.97 -14.44 -2.74
N GLU A 36 16.02 -13.91 -2.11
CA GLU A 36 16.50 -12.55 -2.38
C GLU A 36 17.00 -12.47 -3.83
N VAL A 37 16.48 -11.49 -4.58
CA VAL A 37 16.92 -11.21 -5.95
C VAL A 37 17.58 -9.84 -5.97
N VAL A 38 18.89 -9.82 -6.21
CA VAL A 38 19.66 -8.56 -6.38
C VAL A 38 19.63 -8.16 -7.85
N VAL A 39 19.01 -7.02 -8.15
CA VAL A 39 18.99 -6.43 -9.50
C VAL A 39 20.01 -5.28 -9.53
N THR A 40 21.09 -5.44 -10.28
CA THR A 40 22.11 -4.39 -10.47
C THR A 40 21.99 -3.76 -11.86
N GLY A 41 22.10 -2.43 -11.91
CA GLY A 41 22.20 -1.67 -13.17
C GLY A 41 23.59 -1.70 -13.80
N ASN A 42 24.59 -2.19 -13.06
CA ASN A 42 25.97 -2.28 -13.53
C ASN A 42 26.42 -3.76 -13.62
N PRO A 43 26.34 -4.39 -14.79
CA PRO A 43 26.73 -5.79 -14.96
C PRO A 43 28.25 -6.00 -15.00
N LEU A 44 29.06 -4.92 -15.05
CA LEU A 44 30.52 -4.97 -15.17
C LEU A 44 31.25 -4.80 -13.82
N GLY A 45 30.52 -4.53 -12.73
CA GLY A 45 31.07 -4.47 -11.39
C GLY A 45 31.95 -3.25 -11.08
N SER A 46 31.93 -2.21 -11.92
CA SER A 46 32.53 -0.91 -11.59
C SER A 46 31.91 -0.31 -10.32
N GLU A 47 32.76 0.20 -9.44
CA GLU A 47 32.34 0.94 -8.26
C GLU A 47 31.53 2.19 -8.66
N LEU A 48 30.74 2.74 -7.73
CA LEU A 48 29.89 3.90 -7.98
C LEU A 48 30.67 5.09 -8.59
N PHE A 49 31.95 5.21 -8.24
CA PHE A 49 32.86 6.25 -8.71
C PHE A 49 33.44 6.01 -10.11
N ASP A 50 33.41 4.77 -10.61
CA ASP A 50 33.83 4.40 -11.98
C ASP A 50 32.66 4.48 -12.98
N LEU A 51 31.42 4.66 -12.50
CA LEU A 51 30.27 4.96 -13.33
C LEU A 51 30.26 6.45 -13.69
N ALA A 52 30.49 6.78 -14.96
CA ALA A 52 30.33 8.15 -15.48
C ALA A 52 28.87 8.64 -15.55
N ALA A 53 27.91 7.86 -15.03
CA ALA A 53 26.48 8.15 -15.05
C ALA A 53 25.99 8.60 -13.66
N PRO A 54 25.09 9.59 -13.57
CA PRO A 54 24.50 9.98 -12.29
C PRO A 54 23.65 8.84 -11.72
N VAL A 55 24.01 8.34 -10.55
CA VAL A 55 23.28 7.30 -9.82
C VAL A 55 22.95 7.77 -8.40
N SER A 56 21.77 7.39 -7.90
CA SER A 56 21.32 7.69 -6.54
C SER A 56 20.97 6.40 -5.82
N VAL A 57 21.47 6.24 -4.59
CA VAL A 57 21.20 5.06 -3.75
C VAL A 57 20.42 5.50 -2.51
N LEU A 58 19.22 4.95 -2.32
CA LEU A 58 18.40 5.19 -1.13
C LEU A 58 18.31 3.89 -0.33
N GLY A 59 18.88 3.89 0.88
CA GLY A 59 18.98 2.68 1.71
C GLY A 59 19.04 3.00 3.21
N GLY A 60 19.01 1.95 4.02
CA GLY A 60 19.18 2.05 5.48
C GLY A 60 18.23 3.05 6.15
N GLN A 61 18.82 3.98 6.92
CA GLN A 61 18.11 4.99 7.68
C GLN A 61 17.36 5.98 6.76
N ASP A 62 17.98 6.35 5.64
CA ASP A 62 17.40 7.33 4.71
C ASP A 62 16.16 6.75 4.02
N LEU A 63 16.21 5.46 3.64
CA LEU A 63 15.03 4.77 3.13
C LEU A 63 13.92 4.68 4.19
N PHE A 64 14.28 4.42 5.44
CA PHE A 64 13.30 4.34 6.53
C PHE A 64 12.57 5.67 6.73
N LEU A 65 13.30 6.79 6.65
CA LEU A 65 12.75 8.14 6.79
C LEU A 65 11.89 8.55 5.59
N GLN A 66 12.25 8.11 4.37
CA GLN A 66 11.55 8.50 3.14
C GLN A 66 10.43 7.52 2.73
N ARG A 67 10.31 6.36 3.39
CA ARG A 67 9.30 5.34 3.07
C ARG A 67 7.87 5.90 3.18
N LYS A 68 7.13 5.78 2.07
CA LYS A 68 5.70 6.13 1.97
C LYS A 68 4.85 4.89 1.67
N SER A 69 3.57 5.12 1.34
CA SER A 69 2.59 4.05 1.09
C SER A 69 2.89 3.30 -0.20
N THR A 70 3.55 3.94 -1.17
CA THR A 70 3.94 3.31 -2.43
C THR A 70 5.42 3.55 -2.79
N LEU A 71 5.94 2.77 -3.76
CA LEU A 71 7.34 2.87 -4.18
C LEU A 71 7.60 4.17 -4.95
N GLY A 72 6.72 4.56 -5.87
CA GLY A 72 6.83 5.81 -6.60
C GLY A 72 6.82 7.01 -5.67
N GLU A 73 5.94 7.02 -4.68
CA GLU A 73 5.92 8.08 -3.65
C GLU A 73 7.23 8.14 -2.84
N THR A 74 7.80 6.98 -2.51
CA THR A 74 9.05 6.85 -1.75
C THR A 74 10.25 7.35 -2.57
N LEU A 75 10.23 7.18 -3.90
CA LEU A 75 11.32 7.55 -4.79
C LEU A 75 11.14 8.95 -5.42
N GLU A 76 10.00 9.62 -5.20
CA GLU A 76 9.61 10.89 -5.83
C GLU A 76 10.59 12.05 -5.55
N SER A 77 11.30 12.02 -4.42
CA SER A 77 12.31 13.03 -4.09
C SER A 77 13.66 12.81 -4.80
N LEU A 78 13.84 11.68 -5.50
CA LEU A 78 15.08 11.39 -6.20
C LEU A 78 15.12 12.13 -7.55
N PRO A 79 16.22 12.84 -7.86
CA PRO A 79 16.38 13.51 -9.15
C PRO A 79 16.21 12.56 -10.33
N GLY A 80 15.40 12.96 -11.31
CA GLY A 80 15.14 12.16 -12.51
C GLY A 80 14.11 11.05 -12.35
N VAL A 81 13.49 10.91 -11.17
CA VAL A 81 12.35 10.02 -10.95
C VAL A 81 11.04 10.78 -11.14
N SER A 82 10.20 10.30 -12.04
CA SER A 82 8.83 10.78 -12.23
C SER A 82 7.87 9.61 -12.04
N THR A 83 6.91 9.72 -11.13
CA THR A 83 5.85 8.72 -10.95
C THR A 83 4.52 9.25 -11.50
N THR A 84 3.73 8.37 -12.12
CA THR A 84 2.35 8.68 -12.54
C THR A 84 1.41 7.75 -11.80
N GLY A 85 0.59 8.30 -10.92
CA GLY A 85 -0.38 7.54 -10.15
C GLY A 85 -1.67 7.27 -10.93
N PHE A 86 -2.15 6.04 -10.89
CA PHE A 86 -3.44 5.62 -11.48
C PHE A 86 -4.54 5.37 -10.43
N GLY A 87 -4.34 5.82 -9.18
CA GLY A 87 -5.27 5.62 -8.07
C GLY A 87 -4.57 5.40 -6.72
N PRO A 88 -5.33 5.18 -5.63
CA PRO A 88 -4.77 4.91 -4.30
C PRO A 88 -3.95 3.62 -4.29
N ASN A 89 -2.77 3.65 -3.67
CA ASN A 89 -1.80 2.53 -3.59
C ASN A 89 -1.15 2.09 -4.92
N VAL A 90 -1.34 2.81 -6.02
CA VAL A 90 -0.65 2.55 -7.29
C VAL A 90 0.29 3.70 -7.62
N GLY A 91 1.60 3.43 -7.60
CA GLY A 91 2.66 4.42 -7.83
C GLY A 91 4.02 3.89 -7.44
#